data_AF-A0A174L418-F1
#
_entry.id   AF-A0A174L418-F1
#
_cell.length_a   1.000
_cell.length_b   1.000
_cell.length_c   1.000
_cell.angle_alpha   90.00
_cell.angle_beta   90.00
_cell.angle_gamma   90.00
#
_symmetry.space_group_name_H-M   'P 1'
#
loop_
_entity.id
_entity.type
_entity.pdbx_description
1 polymer ?
#
loop_
_entity_poly.entity_id
_entity_poly.type
_entity_poly.pdbx_seq_one_letter_code
_entity_poly.pdbx_strand_id
1 'polypeptide(L)' 'MVKVNKKYKDRLFRMVFNRKEELLSLYNAVSHSEYTNPEDLEIHTLDDVIYMKMKNDLAFLTK' A
#
# COMPACT_ATOMS: atom_id res chain seq x y z
N MET A 1 -8.81 -10.03 -26.70
CA MET A 1 -7.90 -9.73 -25.58
C MET A 1 -8.46 -8.53 -24.82
N VAL A 2 -8.86 -8.71 -23.55
CA VAL A 2 -9.39 -7.61 -22.73
C VAL A 2 -8.23 -6.65 -22.40
N LYS A 3 -8.29 -5.42 -22.91
CA LYS A 3 -7.28 -4.40 -22.61
C LYS A 3 -7.57 -3.84 -21.22
N VAL A 4 -6.89 -4.37 -20.22
CA VAL A 4 -7.06 -3.95 -18.81
C VAL A 4 -6.67 -2.48 -18.71
N ASN A 5 -7.63 -1.62 -18.34
CA ASN A 5 -7.38 -0.22 -18.08
C ASN A 5 -6.62 -0.09 -16.74
N LYS A 6 -5.31 0.17 -16.81
CA LYS A 6 -4.46 0.32 -15.61
C LYS A 6 -4.96 1.41 -14.66
N LYS A 7 -5.58 2.48 -15.18
CA LYS A 7 -6.18 3.56 -14.37
C LYS A 7 -7.40 3.11 -13.56
N TYR A 8 -8.08 2.03 -13.95
CA TYR A 8 -9.23 1.52 -13.21
C TYR A 8 -8.80 0.73 -11.97
N LYS A 9 -7.73 -0.05 -12.07
CA LYS A 9 -7.16 -0.79 -10.93
C LYS A 9 -6.66 0.14 -9.84
N ASP A 10 -5.98 1.21 -10.22
CA ASP A 10 -5.49 2.24 -9.29
C ASP A 10 -6.65 2.94 -8.54
N ARG A 11 -7.76 3.25 -9.21
CA ARG A 11 -8.95 3.81 -8.55
C ARG A 11 -9.62 2.86 -7.57
N LEU A 12 -9.79 1.59 -7.94
CA LEU A 12 -10.34 0.60 -7.01
C LEU A 12 -9.42 0.39 -5.81
N PHE A 13 -8.11 0.35 -6.03
CA PHE A 13 -7.14 0.24 -4.95
C PHE A 13 -7.22 1.42 -4.00
N ARG A 14 -7.25 2.65 -4.51
CA ARG A 14 -7.45 3.87 -3.70
C ARG A 14 -8.82 3.90 -3.02
N MET A 15 -9.86 3.33 -3.63
CA MET A 15 -11.20 3.25 -3.02
C MET A 15 -11.24 2.25 -1.85
N VAL A 16 -10.58 1.09 -1.99
CA VAL A 16 -10.55 0.05 -0.94
C VAL A 16 -9.57 0.43 0.17
N PHE A 17 -8.40 0.94 -0.18
CA PHE A 17 -7.31 1.24 0.73
C PHE A 17 -7.13 2.75 0.94
N ASN A 18 -8.17 3.44 1.40
CA ASN A 18 -8.13 4.87 1.74
C ASN A 18 -7.93 5.17 3.23
N ARG A 19 -7.85 4.14 4.08
CA ARG A 19 -7.65 4.27 5.53
C ARG A 19 -6.35 3.60 5.95
N LYS A 20 -5.73 4.13 7.01
CA LYS A 20 -4.46 3.61 7.51
C LYS A 20 -4.59 2.16 8.00
N GLU A 21 -5.73 1.79 8.56
CA GLU A 21 -6.01 0.44 9.06
C GLU A 21 -6.04 -0.60 7.92
N GLU A 22 -6.71 -0.26 6.82
CA GLU A 22 -6.79 -1.12 5.63
C GLU A 22 -5.41 -1.26 4.96
N LEU A 23 -4.65 -0.16 4.91
CA LEU A 23 -3.29 -0.17 4.39
C LEU A 23 -2.31 -0.94 5.29
N LEU A 24 -2.48 -0.88 6.62
CA LEU A 24 -1.70 -1.68 7.57
C LEU A 24 -1.96 -3.17 7.40
N SER A 25 -3.24 -3.55 7.23
CA SER A 25 -3.64 -4.93 6.95
C SER A 25 -3.01 -5.44 5.65
N LEU A 26 -3.05 -4.62 4.59
CA LEU A 26 -2.40 -4.93 3.32
C LEU A 26 -0.88 -5.06 3.48
N TYR A 27 -0.25 -4.12 4.19
CA TYR A 27 1.18 -4.15 4.46
C TYR A 27 1.55 -5.47 5.14
N ASN A 28 0.92 -5.78 6.27
CA ASN A 28 1.12 -7.02 7.02
C ASN A 28 0.96 -8.29 6.17
N ALA A 29 -0.06 -8.34 5.32
CA ALA A 29 -0.30 -9.47 4.43
C ALA A 29 0.83 -9.66 3.39
N VAL A 30 1.43 -8.56 2.92
CA VAL A 30 2.51 -8.58 1.91
C VAL A 30 3.88 -8.79 2.54
N SER A 31 4.16 -8.19 3.69
CA SER A 31 5.45 -8.28 4.40
C SER A 31 5.54 -9.48 5.35
N HIS A 32 4.45 -10.24 5.54
CA HIS A 32 4.34 -11.28 6.58
C HIS A 32 4.65 -10.75 7.99
N SER A 33 4.20 -9.52 8.29
CA SER A 33 4.34 -8.90 9.60
C SER A 33 2.99 -8.81 10.33
N GLU A 34 3.02 -8.46 11.61
CA GLU A 34 1.82 -8.35 12.47
C GLU A 34 1.76 -6.98 13.18
N TYR A 35 1.99 -5.89 12.44
CA TYR A 35 1.88 -4.56 13.01
C TYR A 35 0.43 -4.23 13.38
N THR A 36 0.24 -3.62 14.55
CA THR A 36 -1.07 -3.28 15.09
C THR A 36 -1.32 -1.78 15.19
N ASN A 37 -0.28 -0.96 15.04
CA ASN A 37 -0.37 0.48 15.15
C ASN A 37 -0.38 1.14 13.75
N PRO A 38 -1.55 1.62 13.27
CA PRO A 38 -1.64 2.29 11.98
C PRO A 38 -0.95 3.65 11.95
N GLU A 39 -0.67 4.27 13.11
CA GLU A 39 -0.01 5.58 13.16
C GLU A 39 1.48 5.51 12.78
N ASP A 40 2.09 4.32 12.84
CA ASP A 40 3.47 4.09 12.42
C ASP A 40 3.63 3.87 10.91
N LEU A 41 2.51 3.82 10.18
CA LEU A 41 2.48 3.67 8.73
C LEU A 41 2.65 5.03 8.05
N GLU A 42 3.74 5.15 7.28
CA GLU A 42 4.02 6.30 6.43
C GLU A 42 3.65 5.97 4.97
N ILE A 43 2.79 6.80 4.39
CA ILE A 43 2.26 6.62 3.04
C ILE A 43 2.78 7.76 2.17
N HIS A 44 3.56 7.44 1.14
CA HIS A 44 4.00 8.40 0.13
C HIS A 44 3.37 8.06 -1.21
N THR A 45 2.68 9.03 -1.82
CA THR A 45 2.16 8.88 -3.19
C THR A 45 3.07 9.63 -4.14
N LEU A 46 3.75 8.93 -5.05
CA LEU A 46 4.61 9.53 -6.07
C LEU A 46 4.07 9.18 -7.46
N ASP A 47 3.66 10.19 -8.24
CA ASP A 47 3.31 10.10 -9.67
C ASP A 47 2.31 9.01 -10.12
N ASP A 48 1.59 8.37 -9.19
CA ASP A 48 0.65 7.22 -9.32
C ASP A 48 1.09 5.90 -8.65
N VAL A 49 2.20 5.89 -7.93
CA VAL A 49 2.66 4.75 -7.12
C VAL A 49 2.48 5.05 -5.64
N ILE A 50 1.78 4.15 -4.93
CA ILE A 50 1.67 4.20 -3.46
C ILE A 50 2.88 3.46 -2.88
N TYR A 51 3.71 4.19 -2.18
CA TYR A 51 4.80 3.67 -1.37
C TYR A 51 4.33 3.62 0.09
N MET A 52 4.36 2.43 0.67
CA MET A 52 4.08 2.20 2.09
C MET A 52 5.39 1.90 2.79
N LYS A 53 5.67 2.60 3.88
CA LYS A 53 6.82 2.36 4.73
C LYS A 53 6.37 2.32 6.18
N MET A 54 6.83 1.31 6.92
CA MET A 54 6.72 1.32 8.37
C MET A 54 7.89 2.06 8.97
N LYS A 55 7.63 2.90 9.97
CA LYS A 55 8.68 3.59 10.71
C LYS A 55 9.60 2.54 11.35
N ASN A 56 10.91 2.66 11.08
CA ASN A 56 11.97 1.72 11.50
C ASN A 56 12.03 0.38 10.75
N ASP A 57 11.41 0.24 9.58
CA ASP A 57 11.52 -0.97 8.74
C ASP A 57 12.41 -0.75 7.51
N LEU A 58 13.16 -1.77 7.08
CA LEU A 58 14.02 -1.72 5.90
C LEU A 58 13.13 -1.62 4.65
N ALA A 59 13.20 -0.49 3.95
CA ALA A 59 12.37 -0.24 2.77
C ALA A 59 12.61 -1.30 1.68
N PHE A 60 11.57 -2.06 1.32
CA PHE A 60 11.64 -3.05 0.24
C PHE A 60 11.40 -2.38 -1.11
N LEU A 61 12.47 -2.23 -1.90
CA LEU A 61 12.39 -2.03 -3.35
C LEU A 61 12.29 -3.40 -4.01
N THR A 62 11.11 -3.76 -4.50
CA THR A 62 10.95 -4.89 -5.42
C THR A 62 10.95 -4.34 -6.85
N LYS A 63 11.84 -4.88 -7.67
CA LYS A 63 12.06 -4.55 -9.08
C LYS A 63 10.86 -4.93 -9.96
#